data_AF-A0A9E0TSN7-F1
#
_entry.id   AF-A0A9E0TSN7-F1
#
_cell.length_a   1.000
_cell.length_b   1.000
_cell.length_c   1.000
_cell.angle_alpha   90.00
_cell.angle_beta   90.00
_cell.angle_gamma   90.00
#
_symmetry.space_group_name_H-M   'P 1'
#
loop_
_entity.id
_entity.type
_entity.pdbx_description
1 polymer ?
#
loop_
_entity_poly.entity_id
_entity_poly.type
_entity_poly.pdbx_seq_one_letter_code
_entity_poly.pdbx_strand_id
1 'polypeptide(L)'
;MKIDHLLQQRSALLQQTRLANIAFNFVELGKFADRIARGRLSGRVTLQLADPAADRAWPCLVAEEGSQAVIDEHFLDTDVLDLADLLAFAAGGEPSREFTFRLEELGQNFLPALRRELEAAGVELPAAAELTEDRNRD
;
A
#
# COMPACT_ATOMS: atom_id res chain seq x y z
N MET A 1 28.11 -8.97 29.48
CA MET A 1 27.34 -8.78 28.24
C MET A 1 27.87 -7.53 27.54
N LYS A 2 28.30 -7.62 26.28
CA LYS A 2 28.92 -6.50 25.56
C LYS A 2 27.89 -5.73 24.74
N ILE A 3 27.98 -4.42 24.74
CA ILE A 3 27.13 -3.46 24.01
C ILE A 3 27.01 -3.82 22.51
N ASP A 4 28.07 -4.34 21.90
CA ASP A 4 28.09 -4.78 20.50
C ASP A 4 27.01 -5.84 20.19
N HIS A 5 26.76 -6.75 21.13
CA HIS A 5 25.75 -7.80 20.96
C HIS A 5 24.33 -7.23 21.01
N LEU A 6 24.10 -6.22 21.85
CA LEU A 6 22.82 -5.52 21.94
C LEU A 6 22.57 -4.66 20.69
N LEU A 7 23.61 -4.04 20.14
CA LEU A 7 23.51 -3.27 18.89
C LEU A 7 23.19 -4.16 17.68
N GLN A 8 23.83 -5.34 17.58
CA GLN A 8 23.55 -6.33 16.55
C GLN A 8 22.13 -6.90 16.64
N GLN A 9 21.65 -7.20 17.85
CA GLN A 9 20.27 -7.65 18.07
C GLN A 9 19.27 -6.56 17.65
N ARG A 10 19.53 -5.30 18.01
CA ARG A 10 18.68 -4.17 17.59
C ARG A 10 18.63 -4.03 16.08
N SER A 11 19.77 -4.08 15.38
CA SER A 11 19.78 -3.97 13.91
C SER A 11 19.03 -5.12 13.23
N ALA A 12 19.17 -6.35 13.75
CA ALA A 12 18.45 -7.50 13.24
C ALA A 12 16.93 -7.36 13.43
N LEU A 13 16.48 -6.91 14.60
CA LEU A 13 15.06 -6.66 14.89
C LEU A 13 14.48 -5.56 13.99
N LEU A 14 15.21 -4.47 13.78
CA LEU A 14 14.77 -3.39 12.88
C LEU A 14 14.63 -3.89 11.44
N GLN A 15 15.58 -4.71 10.98
CA GLN A 15 15.53 -5.29 9.65
C GLN A 15 14.33 -6.25 9.49
N GLN A 16 14.08 -7.11 10.47
CA GLN A 16 12.93 -8.01 10.46
C GLN A 16 11.61 -7.25 10.48
N THR A 17 11.51 -6.20 11.31
CA THR A 17 10.31 -5.34 11.37
C THR A 17 10.05 -4.65 10.04
N ARG A 18 11.10 -4.10 9.42
CA ARG A 18 10.99 -3.50 8.08
C ARG A 18 10.49 -4.50 7.06
N LEU A 19 11.08 -5.71 7.03
CA LEU A 19 10.68 -6.75 6.08
C LEU A 19 9.22 -7.18 6.28
N ALA A 20 8.79 -7.34 7.53
CA ALA A 20 7.39 -7.64 7.86
C ALA A 20 6.44 -6.54 7.37
N ASN A 21 6.80 -5.27 7.55
CA ASN A 21 6.00 -4.15 7.07
C ASN A 21 5.93 -4.09 5.53
N ILE A 22 7.03 -4.38 4.83
CA ILE A 22 7.04 -4.48 3.36
C ILE A 22 6.15 -5.63 2.90
N ALA A 23 6.22 -6.79 3.55
CA ALA A 23 5.39 -7.95 3.21
C ALA A 23 3.90 -7.65 3.42
N PHE A 24 3.56 -7.04 4.56
CA PHE A 24 2.21 -6.58 4.85
C PHE A 24 1.72 -5.59 3.77
N ASN A 25 2.53 -4.58 3.45
CA ASN A 25 2.17 -3.56 2.48
C ASN A 25 1.97 -4.14 1.07
N PHE A 26 2.84 -5.07 0.66
CA PHE A 26 2.70 -5.79 -0.61
C PHE A 26 1.37 -6.55 -0.72
N VAL A 27 0.98 -7.26 0.34
CA VAL A 27 -0.28 -8.02 0.37
C VAL A 27 -1.50 -7.09 0.35
N GLU A 28 -1.51 -6.06 1.19
CA GLU A 28 -2.66 -5.16 1.28
C GLU A 28 -2.84 -4.30 0.02
N LEU A 29 -1.76 -3.72 -0.54
CA LEU A 29 -1.84 -3.03 -1.83
C LEU A 29 -2.27 -3.97 -2.97
N GLY A 30 -1.89 -5.25 -2.90
CA GLY A 30 -2.37 -6.27 -3.83
C GLY A 30 -3.89 -6.42 -3.79
N LYS A 31 -4.48 -6.45 -2.59
CA LYS A 31 -5.95 -6.51 -2.43
C LYS A 31 -6.65 -5.28 -2.99
N PHE A 32 -6.06 -4.09 -2.82
CA PHE A 32 -6.59 -2.86 -3.40
C PHE A 32 -6.55 -2.89 -4.94
N ALA A 33 -5.41 -3.30 -5.52
CA ALA A 33 -5.28 -3.46 -6.95
C ALA A 33 -6.29 -4.48 -7.53
N ASP A 34 -6.46 -5.63 -6.86
CA ASP A 34 -7.46 -6.64 -7.23
C ASP A 34 -8.89 -6.08 -7.17
N ARG A 35 -9.22 -5.32 -6.12
CA ARG A 35 -10.54 -4.70 -5.95
C ARG A 35 -10.81 -3.72 -7.09
N ILE A 36 -9.86 -2.84 -7.39
CA ILE A 36 -9.94 -1.87 -8.49
C ILE A 36 -10.16 -2.59 -9.83
N ALA A 37 -9.36 -3.63 -10.11
CA ALA A 37 -9.46 -4.39 -11.34
C ALA A 37 -10.82 -5.11 -11.48
N ARG A 38 -11.30 -5.76 -10.40
CA ARG A 38 -12.62 -6.44 -10.39
C ARG A 38 -13.78 -5.45 -10.54
N GLY A 39 -13.69 -4.29 -9.91
CA GLY A 39 -14.66 -3.21 -10.05
C GLY A 39 -14.56 -2.45 -11.37
N ARG A 40 -13.53 -2.72 -12.19
CA ARG A 40 -13.19 -1.95 -13.40
C ARG A 40 -13.09 -0.44 -13.12
N LEU A 41 -12.62 -0.12 -11.92
CA LEU A 41 -12.45 1.27 -11.49
C LEU A 41 -11.29 1.86 -12.27
N SER A 42 -11.51 3.06 -12.81
CA SER A 42 -10.52 3.75 -13.62
C SER A 42 -10.71 5.25 -13.48
N GLY A 43 -9.62 5.97 -13.74
CA GLY A 43 -9.60 7.42 -13.61
C GLY A 43 -8.53 7.88 -12.65
N ARG A 44 -8.20 9.16 -12.81
CA ARG A 44 -7.29 9.86 -11.92
C ARG A 44 -7.98 10.19 -10.60
N VAL A 45 -7.28 9.92 -9.51
CA VAL A 45 -7.71 10.23 -8.16
C VAL A 45 -6.58 10.92 -7.41
N THR A 46 -6.96 11.70 -6.40
CA THR A 46 -6.04 12.29 -5.45
C THR A 46 -6.42 11.80 -4.05
N LEU A 47 -5.52 11.02 -3.45
CA LEU A 47 -5.59 10.66 -2.03
C LEU A 47 -4.96 11.78 -1.23
N GLN A 48 -5.78 12.50 -0.48
CA GLN A 48 -5.38 13.57 0.41
C GLN A 48 -5.16 12.99 1.82
N LEU A 49 -3.98 13.17 2.40
CA LEU A 49 -3.70 12.74 3.76
C LEU A 49 -4.30 13.71 4.78
N ALA A 50 -4.46 13.24 6.01
CA ALA A 50 -4.81 14.09 7.14
C ALA A 50 -3.78 15.22 7.30
N ASP A 51 -4.26 16.46 7.39
CA ASP A 51 -3.45 17.66 7.54
C ASP A 51 -4.13 18.61 8.54
N PRO A 52 -3.64 18.67 9.79
CA PRO A 52 -4.17 19.58 10.80
C PRO A 52 -4.07 21.06 10.41
N ALA A 53 -3.10 21.45 9.59
CA ALA A 53 -2.94 22.83 9.14
C ALA A 53 -4.00 23.23 8.11
N ALA A 54 -4.60 22.24 7.43
CA ALA A 54 -5.69 22.41 6.47
C ALA A 54 -7.06 22.02 7.07
N ASP A 55 -7.17 21.86 8.39
CA ASP A 55 -8.37 21.41 9.11
C ASP A 55 -8.92 20.06 8.59
N ARG A 56 -8.03 19.21 8.08
CA ARG A 56 -8.37 17.88 7.56
C ARG A 56 -7.99 16.80 8.57
N ALA A 57 -8.96 16.36 9.35
CA ALA A 57 -8.76 15.35 10.38
C ALA A 57 -8.56 13.91 9.84
N TRP A 58 -9.10 13.62 8.64
CA TRP A 58 -9.11 12.28 8.06
C TRP A 58 -8.65 12.31 6.60
N PRO A 59 -7.99 11.25 6.10
CA PRO A 59 -7.66 11.16 4.70
C PRO A 59 -8.93 11.03 3.84
N CYS A 60 -8.88 11.54 2.61
CA CYS A 60 -9.99 11.44 1.68
C CYS A 60 -9.49 11.12 0.26
N LEU A 61 -10.24 10.29 -0.47
CA LEU A 61 -9.94 9.91 -1.84
C LEU A 61 -10.87 10.67 -2.79
N VAL A 62 -10.31 11.58 -3.58
CA VAL A 62 -11.08 12.47 -4.45
C VAL A 62 -10.91 12.05 -5.91
N ALA A 63 -12.01 11.90 -6.63
CA ALA A 63 -12.03 11.68 -8.07
C ALA A 63 -11.69 12.98 -8.81
N GLU A 64 -10.59 12.97 -9.56
CA GLU A 64 -10.24 14.03 -10.52
C GLU A 64 -10.87 13.73 -11.90
N GLU A 65 -11.03 12.45 -12.22
CA GLU A 65 -11.71 11.95 -13.42
C GLU A 65 -12.75 10.90 -13.02
N GLY A 66 -13.90 10.87 -13.69
CA GLY A 66 -14.96 9.88 -13.43
C GLY A 66 -15.98 10.35 -12.38
N SER A 67 -16.50 9.42 -11.58
CA SER A 67 -17.57 9.67 -10.62
C SER A 67 -17.10 9.39 -9.19
N GLN A 68 -17.14 10.41 -8.33
CA GLN A 68 -16.88 10.26 -6.90
C GLN A 68 -17.81 9.22 -6.26
N ALA A 69 -19.09 9.20 -6.63
CA ALA A 69 -20.06 8.26 -6.07
C ALA A 69 -19.71 6.79 -6.36
N VAL A 70 -19.03 6.51 -7.48
CA VAL A 70 -18.55 5.15 -7.79
C VAL A 70 -17.36 4.79 -6.89
N ILE A 71 -16.49 5.74 -6.57
CA ILE A 71 -15.41 5.51 -5.60
C ILE A 71 -16.00 5.21 -4.23
N ASP A 72 -16.92 6.05 -3.76
CA ASP A 72 -17.52 5.93 -2.42
C ASP A 72 -18.31 4.61 -2.23
N GLU A 73 -18.83 4.03 -3.32
CA GLU A 73 -19.48 2.71 -3.28
C GLU A 73 -18.47 1.56 -3.04
N HIS A 74 -17.23 1.72 -3.50
CA HIS A 74 -16.19 0.68 -3.47
C HIS A 74 -15.16 0.85 -2.35
N PHE A 75 -15.05 2.04 -1.77
CA PHE A 75 -14.08 2.39 -0.74
C PHE A 75 -14.80 3.01 0.45
N LEU A 76 -14.73 2.32 1.59
CA LEU A 76 -15.16 2.87 2.88
C LEU A 76 -14.09 3.83 3.42
N ASP A 77 -14.47 4.69 4.36
CA ASP A 77 -13.52 5.60 5.03
C ASP A 77 -12.31 4.84 5.63
N THR A 78 -12.53 3.63 6.15
CA THR A 78 -11.47 2.76 6.67
C THR A 78 -10.55 2.25 5.56
N ASP A 79 -11.09 1.93 4.38
CA ASP A 79 -10.28 1.54 3.23
C ASP A 79 -9.39 2.71 2.77
N VAL A 80 -9.92 3.94 2.80
CA VAL A 80 -9.18 5.16 2.45
C VAL A 80 -8.07 5.43 3.46
N LEU A 81 -8.34 5.22 4.75
CA LEU A 81 -7.34 5.32 5.82
C LEU A 81 -6.22 4.29 5.63
N ASP A 82 -6.56 3.03 5.42
CA ASP A 82 -5.58 1.96 5.22
C ASP A 82 -4.72 2.25 3.97
N LEU A 83 -5.34 2.68 2.87
CA LEU A 83 -4.62 3.05 1.65
C LEU A 83 -3.66 4.23 1.89
N ALA A 84 -4.06 5.22 2.69
CA ALA A 84 -3.22 6.34 3.07
C ALA A 84 -1.97 5.89 3.83
N ASP A 85 -2.12 5.01 4.81
CA ASP A 85 -0.99 4.48 5.58
C ASP A 85 -0.04 3.64 4.71
N LEU A 86 -0.60 2.82 3.82
CA LEU A 86 0.16 1.98 2.88
C LEU A 86 0.99 2.84 1.91
N LEU A 87 0.39 3.86 1.31
CA LEU A 87 1.09 4.76 0.38
C LEU A 87 2.10 5.65 1.09
N ALA A 88 1.78 6.13 2.30
CA ALA A 88 2.74 6.88 3.12
C ALA A 88 3.99 6.05 3.46
N PHE A 89 3.81 4.77 3.80
CA PHE A 89 4.94 3.85 4.01
C PHE A 89 5.74 3.62 2.73
N ALA A 90 5.05 3.37 1.60
CA ALA A 90 5.70 3.03 0.34
C ALA A 90 6.45 4.22 -0.29
N ALA A 91 6.01 5.45 -0.06
CA ALA A 91 6.61 6.65 -0.63
C ALA A 91 8.02 6.97 -0.07
N GLY A 92 8.28 6.61 1.19
CA GLY A 92 9.60 6.75 1.82
C GLY A 92 10.06 8.18 2.08
N GLY A 93 10.36 8.51 3.34
CA GLY A 93 11.26 9.60 3.74
C GLY A 93 10.72 11.04 3.69
N GLU A 94 9.99 11.45 2.66
CA GLU A 94 9.39 12.78 2.59
C GLU A 94 7.87 12.74 2.85
N PRO A 95 7.35 13.57 3.76
CA PRO A 95 5.92 13.64 4.02
C PRO A 95 5.21 14.26 2.82
N SER A 96 4.68 13.43 1.94
CA SER A 96 3.69 13.89 0.95
C SER A 96 2.37 14.14 1.66
N ARG A 97 1.71 15.25 1.35
CA ARG A 97 0.36 15.56 1.86
C ARG A 97 -0.74 14.94 1.00
N GLU A 98 -0.39 14.54 -0.21
CA GLU A 98 -1.32 13.96 -1.16
C GLU A 98 -0.61 13.03 -2.14
N PHE A 99 -1.37 12.09 -2.72
CA PHE A 99 -0.91 11.19 -3.76
C PHE A 99 -1.89 11.23 -4.91
N THR A 100 -1.43 11.67 -6.08
CA THR A 100 -2.25 11.67 -7.30
C THR A 100 -1.80 10.54 -8.21
N PHE A 101 -2.72 9.65 -8.56
CA PHE A 101 -2.44 8.47 -9.38
C PHE A 101 -3.68 8.03 -10.15
N ARG A 102 -3.49 7.16 -11.15
CA ARG A 102 -4.60 6.48 -11.82
C ARG A 102 -4.94 5.22 -11.06
N LEU A 103 -6.23 4.99 -10.75
CA LEU A 103 -6.67 3.82 -9.98
C LEU A 103 -6.17 2.53 -10.64
N GLU A 104 -6.36 2.41 -11.95
CA GLU A 104 -6.00 1.23 -12.74
C GLU A 104 -4.49 0.95 -12.78
N GLU A 105 -3.66 1.93 -12.43
CA GLU A 105 -2.20 1.80 -12.41
C GLU A 105 -1.64 1.56 -10.99
N LEU A 106 -2.48 1.59 -9.94
CA LEU A 106 -2.04 1.46 -8.54
C LEU A 106 -1.13 0.23 -8.34
N GLY A 107 -1.59 -0.94 -8.77
CA GLY A 107 -0.82 -2.17 -8.64
C GLY A 107 0.50 -2.13 -9.42
N GLN A 108 0.50 -1.55 -10.61
CA GLN A 108 1.67 -1.49 -11.49
C GLN A 108 2.73 -0.52 -10.95
N ASN A 109 2.31 0.55 -10.29
CA ASN A 109 3.21 1.59 -9.80
C ASN A 109 3.91 1.18 -8.50
N PHE A 110 3.23 0.47 -7.60
CA PHE A 110 3.73 0.22 -6.24
C PHE A 110 4.18 -1.24 -5.99
N LEU A 111 3.47 -2.25 -6.52
CA LEU A 111 3.79 -3.65 -6.23
C LEU A 111 5.17 -4.11 -6.74
N PRO A 112 5.66 -3.71 -7.92
CA PRO A 112 6.97 -4.16 -8.40
C PRO A 112 8.14 -3.68 -7.53
N ALA A 113 8.03 -2.51 -6.89
CA ALA A 113 9.05 -2.03 -5.97
C ALA A 113 9.09 -2.87 -4.69
N LEU A 114 7.93 -3.09 -4.07
CA LEU A 114 7.81 -3.92 -2.87
C LEU A 114 8.22 -5.37 -3.11
N ARG A 115 7.83 -5.95 -4.26
CA ARG A 115 8.26 -7.30 -4.68
C ARG A 115 9.78 -7.41 -4.76
N ARG A 116 10.45 -6.45 -5.39
CA ARG A 116 11.92 -6.43 -5.49
C ARG A 116 12.60 -6.34 -4.13
N GLU A 117 12.04 -5.57 -3.19
CA GLU A 117 12.59 -5.50 -1.82
C GLU A 117 12.43 -6.84 -1.07
N LEU A 118 11.29 -7.52 -1.23
CA LEU A 118 11.05 -8.84 -0.65
C LEU A 118 11.99 -9.91 -1.23
N GLU A 119 12.09 -9.96 -2.56
CA GLU A 119 12.97 -10.90 -3.27
C GLU A 119 14.45 -10.65 -2.94
N ALA A 120 14.88 -9.38 -2.84
CA ALA A 120 16.24 -9.03 -2.42
C ALA A 120 16.55 -9.46 -0.97
N ALA A 121 15.53 -9.58 -0.12
CA ALA A 121 15.66 -10.12 1.23
C ALA A 121 15.58 -11.66 1.29
N GLY A 122 15.47 -12.33 0.13
CA GLY A 122 15.40 -13.79 0.03
C GLY A 122 14.00 -14.35 0.24
N VAL A 123 12.95 -13.53 0.17
CA VAL A 123 11.56 -14.00 0.24
C VAL A 123 11.13 -14.48 -1.15
N GLU A 124 10.83 -15.77 -1.27
CA GLU A 124 10.26 -16.35 -2.48
C GLU A 124 8.76 -16.01 -2.56
N LEU A 125 8.39 -15.20 -3.56
CA LEU A 125 6.99 -14.88 -3.83
C LEU A 125 6.50 -15.72 -5.00
N PRO A 126 5.34 -16.38 -4.87
CA PRO A 126 4.76 -17.13 -5.98
C PRO A 126 4.57 -16.23 -7.21
N ALA A 127 4.53 -16.85 -8.39
CA ALA A 127 4.22 -16.12 -9.61
C ALA A 127 2.82 -15.52 -9.48
N ALA A 128 2.59 -14.32 -10.04
CA ALA A 128 1.31 -13.61 -9.90
C ALA A 128 0.07 -14.44 -10.34
N ALA A 129 0.27 -15.48 -11.15
CA ALA A 129 -0.77 -16.43 -11.55
C ALA A 129 -1.24 -17.37 -10.41
N GLU A 130 -0.36 -17.80 -9.51
CA GLU A 130 -0.64 -18.84 -8.52
C GLU A 130 -1.48 -18.34 -7.34
N LEU A 131 -1.44 -17.04 -7.02
CA LEU A 131 -2.24 -16.43 -5.95
C LEU A 131 -3.74 -16.31 -6.29
N THR A 132 -4.11 -16.47 -7.56
CA THR A 132 -5.50 -16.34 -8.01
C THR A 132 -6.25 -17.66 -7.95
N GLU A 133 -5.54 -18.80 -8.04
CA GLU A 133 -6.14 -20.13 -8.13
C GLU A 133 -6.57 -20.68 -6.76
N ASP A 134 -5.91 -20.29 -5.67
CA ASP A 134 -6.28 -20.74 -4.32
C ASP A 134 -7.55 -20.06 -3.78
N ARG A 135 -8.03 -18.97 -4.41
CA ARG A 135 -9.27 -18.28 -4.04
C ARG A 135 -10.55 -18.90 -4.60
N ASN A 136 -10.44 -19.91 -5.47
CA ASN A 136 -11.58 -20.64 -6.05
C ASN A 136 -11.83 -22.01 -5.40
N ARG A 137 -11.16 -22.30 -4.28
CA ARG A 137 -11.42 -23.47 -3.44
C ARG A 137 -11.76 -23.03 -2.03
N ASP A 138 -12.99 -22.56 -1.85
CA ASP A 138 -13.77 -22.68 -0.60
C ASP A 138 -15.26 -22.45 -0.91
#